data_AF-A0A538J899-F1
#
_entry.id   AF-A0A538J899-F1
#
_cell.length_a   1.000
_cell.length_b   1.000
_cell.length_c   1.000
_cell.angle_alpha   90.00
_cell.angle_beta   90.00
_cell.angle_gamma   90.00
#
_symmetry.space_group_name_H-M   'P 1'
#
loop_
_entity.id
_entity.type
_entity.pdbx_description
1 polymer ?
#
loop_
_entity_poly.entity_id
_entity_poly.type
_entity_poly.pdbx_seq_one_letter_code
_entity_poly.pdbx_strand_id
1 'polypeptide(L)'
;MRPALVLTAVVATLLSADPAEASCGTPPPLSQRLQEATVVFVGRVVTTTDNGRTAHVRVEQVWKGAPLSDRVTVKGGPDDESARSSVDRSFRAGARYLFVPERAGGQFRDTSCSATVEYSGALAQFVPDTVTLPRRSSTGSSGLARQAAIALAVVLIVLILSLAFSRRRRRSSVSSS
;
A
#
# COMPACT_ATOMS: atom_id res chain seq x y z
N MET A 1 -48.85 -49.78 29.80
CA MET A 1 -47.47 -50.12 30.15
C MET A 1 -46.55 -49.04 29.57
N ARG A 2 -45.91 -48.20 30.41
CA ARG A 2 -44.68 -47.43 30.10
C ARG A 2 -43.49 -48.43 30.13
N PRO A 3 -42.30 -48.24 29.52
CA PRO A 3 -41.55 -47.01 29.15
C PRO A 3 -41.01 -47.12 27.68
N ALA A 4 -40.15 -46.28 27.06
CA ALA A 4 -38.97 -45.60 27.53
C ALA A 4 -38.58 -44.43 26.60
N LEU A 5 -38.18 -43.36 27.28
CA LEU A 5 -37.40 -42.22 26.82
C LEU A 5 -36.09 -42.70 26.18
N VAL A 6 -35.75 -42.21 24.99
CA VAL A 6 -34.36 -42.21 24.49
C VAL A 6 -33.98 -40.77 24.17
N LEU A 7 -33.35 -40.14 25.16
CA LEU A 7 -32.42 -39.03 25.00
C LEU A 7 -31.32 -39.47 24.03
N THR A 8 -31.07 -38.72 22.96
CA THR A 8 -29.72 -38.73 22.37
C THR A 8 -29.34 -37.40 21.72
N ALA A 9 -28.44 -36.71 22.43
CA ALA A 9 -27.35 -35.88 21.95
C ALA A 9 -27.66 -34.69 21.02
N VAL A 10 -27.75 -33.52 21.64
CA VAL A 10 -27.39 -32.24 21.02
C VAL A 10 -25.91 -32.32 20.62
N VAL A 11 -25.64 -32.45 19.32
CA VAL A 11 -24.29 -32.28 18.77
C VAL A 11 -23.99 -30.78 18.80
N ALA A 12 -23.42 -30.31 19.91
CA ALA A 12 -22.79 -29.01 19.98
C ALA A 12 -21.48 -29.08 19.18
N THR A 13 -21.54 -28.77 17.89
CA THR A 13 -20.35 -28.44 17.10
C THR A 13 -19.78 -27.15 17.65
N LEU A 14 -18.87 -27.28 18.61
CA LEU A 14 -17.97 -26.23 19.03
C LEU A 14 -17.17 -25.81 17.79
N LEU A 15 -17.42 -24.59 17.31
CA LEU A 15 -16.51 -23.89 16.42
C LEU A 15 -15.26 -23.54 17.24
N SER A 16 -14.34 -24.50 17.38
CA SER A 16 -12.97 -24.23 17.79
C SER A 16 -12.28 -23.57 16.60
N ALA A 17 -12.21 -22.24 16.61
CA ALA A 17 -11.27 -21.52 15.78
C ALA A 17 -9.88 -21.70 16.40
N ASP A 18 -9.13 -22.71 15.97
CA ASP A 18 -7.72 -22.87 16.34
C ASP A 18 -6.95 -21.64 15.86
N PRO A 19 -6.30 -20.86 16.75
CA PRO A 19 -5.31 -19.90 16.30
C PRO A 19 -4.14 -20.70 15.73
N ALA A 20 -3.81 -20.47 14.47
CA ALA A 20 -2.64 -21.07 13.83
C ALA A 20 -1.34 -20.50 14.45
N GLU A 21 -0.99 -20.95 15.67
CA GLU A 21 0.20 -20.55 16.44
C GLU A 21 1.39 -21.49 16.17
N ALA A 22 1.70 -21.79 14.91
CA ALA A 22 2.78 -22.74 14.60
C ALA A 22 4.09 -22.08 14.09
N SER A 23 4.09 -20.79 13.76
CA SER A 23 5.30 -20.08 13.31
C SER A 23 5.56 -18.75 14.02
N CYS A 24 4.55 -18.16 14.64
CA CYS A 24 4.73 -17.00 15.49
C CYS A 24 4.83 -17.48 16.95
N GLY A 25 5.76 -16.92 17.73
CA GLY A 25 5.70 -17.08 19.17
C GLY A 25 4.45 -16.41 19.75
N THR A 26 4.12 -16.68 21.01
CA THR A 26 2.99 -16.05 21.71
C THR A 26 3.10 -14.52 21.61
N PRO A 27 2.15 -13.84 20.95
CA PRO A 27 2.27 -12.41 20.71
C PRO A 27 2.03 -11.61 22.00
N PRO A 28 2.87 -10.61 22.30
CA PRO A 28 2.61 -9.67 23.39
C PRO A 28 1.31 -8.88 23.17
N PRO A 29 0.75 -8.26 24.23
CA PRO A 29 -0.37 -7.33 24.08
C PRO A 29 -0.07 -6.21 23.08
N LEU A 30 -1.12 -5.73 22.39
CA LEU A 30 -0.97 -4.68 21.37
C LEU A 30 -0.32 -3.41 21.92
N SER A 31 -0.64 -3.01 23.16
CA SER A 31 -0.03 -1.85 23.82
C SER A 31 1.50 -1.96 23.87
N GLN A 32 2.02 -3.12 24.25
CA GLN A 32 3.46 -3.39 24.28
C GLN A 32 4.06 -3.38 22.86
N ARG A 33 3.38 -4.01 21.90
CA ARG A 33 3.83 -4.02 20.49
C ARG A 33 3.93 -2.61 19.90
N LEU A 34 2.98 -1.72 20.22
CA LEU A 34 3.02 -0.32 19.79
C LEU A 34 4.15 0.48 20.45
N GLN A 35 4.46 0.17 21.72
CA GLN A 35 5.60 0.77 22.44
C GLN A 35 6.95 0.32 21.84
N GLU A 36 7.07 -0.93 21.41
CA GLU A 36 8.29 -1.48 20.80
C GLU A 36 8.45 -1.11 19.32
N ALA A 37 7.35 -0.92 18.60
CA ALA A 37 7.35 -0.66 17.16
C ALA A 37 8.16 0.60 16.79
N THR A 38 8.96 0.52 15.74
CA THR A 38 9.70 1.68 15.22
C THR A 38 8.79 2.60 14.40
N VAL A 39 7.81 2.02 13.69
CA VAL A 39 6.89 2.75 12.82
C VAL A 39 5.48 2.22 13.04
N VAL A 40 4.53 3.14 13.22
CA VAL A 40 3.10 2.84 13.33
C VAL A 40 2.34 3.86 12.51
N PHE A 41 1.46 3.40 11.63
CA PHE A 41 0.63 4.30 10.84
C PHE A 41 -0.72 3.69 10.52
N VAL A 42 -1.71 4.56 10.33
CA VAL A 42 -3.03 4.19 9.81
C VAL A 42 -3.06 4.48 8.33
N GLY A 43 -3.54 3.52 7.56
CA GLY A 43 -3.64 3.66 6.11
C GLY A 43 -4.74 2.80 5.52
N ARG A 44 -5.15 3.18 4.31
CA ARG A 44 -6.09 2.42 3.50
C ARG A 44 -5.34 1.76 2.35
N VAL A 45 -5.55 0.45 2.18
CA VAL A 45 -5.02 -0.28 1.03
C VAL A 45 -5.80 0.18 -0.21
N VAL A 46 -5.11 0.78 -1.17
CA VAL A 46 -5.74 1.28 -2.40
C VAL A 46 -5.82 0.16 -3.43
N THR A 47 -4.71 -0.57 -3.58
CA THR A 47 -4.57 -1.72 -4.48
C THR A 47 -3.67 -2.75 -3.85
N THR A 48 -3.81 -3.99 -4.30
CA THR A 48 -2.89 -5.07 -3.95
C THR A 48 -2.30 -5.68 -5.21
N THR A 49 -1.10 -6.21 -5.06
CA THR A 49 -0.41 -7.00 -6.09
C THR A 49 0.06 -8.31 -5.45
N ASP A 50 0.64 -9.21 -6.26
CA ASP A 50 1.23 -10.45 -5.76
C ASP A 50 0.22 -11.30 -4.97
N ASN A 51 -0.93 -11.56 -5.60
CA ASN A 51 -2.05 -12.31 -5.02
C ASN A 51 -2.54 -11.77 -3.67
N GLY A 52 -2.41 -10.45 -3.44
CA GLY A 52 -2.82 -9.81 -2.19
C GLY A 52 -1.68 -9.63 -1.17
N ARG A 53 -0.49 -10.19 -1.42
CA ARG A 53 0.63 -10.13 -0.47
C ARG A 53 1.40 -8.83 -0.52
N THR A 54 1.25 -8.01 -1.56
CA THR A 54 1.81 -6.65 -1.57
C THR A 54 0.69 -5.62 -1.53
N ALA A 55 0.70 -4.75 -0.54
CA ALA A 55 -0.26 -3.66 -0.39
C ALA A 55 0.33 -2.31 -0.80
N HIS A 56 -0.38 -1.61 -1.67
CA HIS A 56 -0.13 -0.20 -1.95
C HIS A 56 -1.08 0.64 -1.09
N VAL A 57 -0.52 1.32 -0.10
CA VAL A 57 -1.28 1.94 0.98
C VAL A 57 -1.26 3.45 0.82
N ARG A 58 -2.43 4.07 0.89
CA ARG A 58 -2.56 5.50 1.13
C ARG A 58 -2.47 5.73 2.65
N VAL A 59 -1.41 6.36 3.09
CA VAL A 59 -1.21 6.71 4.51
C VAL A 59 -2.19 7.83 4.87
N GLU A 60 -2.84 7.70 6.02
CA GLU A 60 -3.79 8.70 6.53
C GLU A 60 -3.23 9.40 7.77
N GLN A 61 -2.59 8.65 8.68
CA GLN A 61 -1.98 9.18 9.89
C GLN A 61 -0.72 8.40 10.21
N VAL A 62 0.33 9.08 10.67
CA VAL A 62 1.53 8.47 11.24
C VAL A 62 1.48 8.64 12.74
N TRP A 63 1.34 7.52 13.45
CA TRP A 63 1.25 7.48 14.91
C TRP A 63 2.63 7.42 15.55
N LYS A 64 3.60 6.80 14.87
CA LYS A 64 4.98 6.68 15.35
C LYS A 64 5.98 6.57 14.22
N GLY A 65 7.18 7.09 14.45
CA GLY A 65 8.29 7.08 13.49
C GLY A 65 8.38 8.37 12.67
N ALA A 66 9.34 8.40 11.74
CA ALA A 66 9.54 9.56 10.87
C ALA A 66 8.34 9.79 9.93
N PRO A 67 8.09 11.04 9.48
CA PRO A 67 7.01 11.33 8.55
C PRO A 67 7.09 10.47 7.29
N LEU A 68 6.01 9.77 6.97
CA LEU A 68 5.90 8.91 5.79
C LEU A 68 5.38 9.68 4.59
N SER A 69 5.59 9.16 3.39
CA SER A 69 4.88 9.62 2.19
C SER A 69 3.40 9.23 2.28
N ASP A 70 2.54 9.98 1.59
CA ASP A 70 1.10 9.69 1.47
C ASP A 70 0.79 8.37 0.75
N ARG A 71 1.79 7.79 0.07
CA ARG A 71 1.76 6.44 -0.47
C ARG A 71 2.98 5.66 -0.03
N VAL A 72 2.75 4.44 0.45
CA VAL A 72 3.80 3.49 0.79
C VAL A 72 3.44 2.09 0.27
N THR A 73 4.45 1.25 0.10
CA THR A 73 4.27 -0.16 -0.25
C THR A 73 4.64 -1.00 0.96
N VAL A 74 3.76 -1.93 1.34
CA VAL A 74 3.97 -2.88 2.44
C VAL A 74 3.94 -4.28 1.87
N LYS A 75 4.98 -5.07 2.17
CA LYS A 75 5.13 -6.43 1.66
C LYS A 75 4.81 -7.46 2.73
N GLY A 76 3.91 -8.35 2.39
CA GLY A 76 3.34 -9.40 3.24
C GLY A 76 4.20 -10.65 3.37
N GLY A 77 5.12 -10.85 2.43
CA GLY A 77 6.00 -12.01 2.33
C GLY A 77 7.19 -11.72 1.40
N PRO A 78 8.00 -12.73 1.06
CA PRO A 78 9.09 -12.58 0.09
C PRO A 78 8.55 -12.35 -1.33
N ASP A 79 9.38 -11.68 -2.14
CA ASP A 79 9.05 -11.36 -3.54
C ASP A 79 9.08 -12.60 -4.45
N ASP A 80 9.88 -13.61 -4.09
CA ASP A 80 9.91 -14.90 -4.78
C ASP A 80 8.71 -15.75 -4.33
N GLU A 81 7.90 -16.13 -5.30
CA GLU A 81 6.72 -16.98 -5.10
C GLU A 81 7.07 -18.37 -4.54
N SER A 82 8.26 -18.88 -4.87
CA SER A 82 8.76 -20.17 -4.38
C SER A 82 9.16 -20.13 -2.91
N ALA A 83 9.39 -18.93 -2.36
CA ALA A 83 9.77 -18.71 -0.97
C ALA A 83 8.57 -18.42 -0.05
N ARG A 84 7.33 -18.57 -0.56
CA ARG A 84 6.10 -18.40 0.22
C ARG A 84 6.11 -19.22 1.50
N SER A 85 5.61 -18.62 2.57
CA SER A 85 5.49 -19.26 3.87
C SER A 85 4.09 -19.12 4.45
N SER A 86 3.77 -19.92 5.47
CA SER A 86 2.52 -19.83 6.22
C SER A 86 2.36 -18.52 6.99
N VAL A 87 3.45 -17.77 7.20
CA VAL A 87 3.40 -16.46 7.88
C VAL A 87 3.22 -15.29 6.94
N ASP A 88 3.16 -15.54 5.63
CA ASP A 88 2.92 -14.49 4.66
C ASP A 88 1.53 -13.85 4.90
N ARG A 89 1.50 -12.52 4.99
CA ARG A 89 0.24 -11.78 5.14
C ARG A 89 -0.38 -11.48 3.78
N SER A 90 -1.70 -11.58 3.72
CA SER A 90 -2.50 -11.04 2.62
C SER A 90 -3.30 -9.82 3.07
N PHE A 91 -3.45 -8.85 2.16
CA PHE A 91 -4.17 -7.60 2.39
C PHE A 91 -5.42 -7.54 1.51
N ARG A 92 -6.43 -6.78 1.96
CA ARG A 92 -7.64 -6.52 1.18
C ARG A 92 -7.64 -5.10 0.65
N ALA A 93 -7.81 -4.94 -0.66
CA ALA A 93 -8.02 -3.63 -1.26
C ALA A 93 -9.27 -2.97 -0.67
N GLY A 94 -9.20 -1.65 -0.45
CA GLY A 94 -10.26 -0.85 0.18
C GLY A 94 -10.28 -0.91 1.70
N ALA A 95 -9.70 -1.94 2.34
CA ALA A 95 -9.68 -2.06 3.79
C ALA A 95 -8.68 -1.08 4.44
N ARG A 96 -8.99 -0.68 5.67
CA ARG A 96 -8.22 0.26 6.48
C ARG A 96 -7.55 -0.51 7.60
N TYR A 97 -6.26 -0.28 7.82
CA TYR A 97 -5.49 -1.00 8.84
C TYR A 97 -4.71 -0.04 9.71
N LEU A 98 -4.45 -0.48 10.95
CA LEU A 98 -3.33 -0.01 11.74
C LEU A 98 -2.11 -0.86 11.37
N PHE A 99 -1.19 -0.29 10.63
CA PHE A 99 0.04 -0.95 10.21
C PHE A 99 1.11 -0.82 11.30
N VAL A 100 1.71 -1.94 11.67
CA VAL A 100 2.87 -2.05 12.56
C VAL A 100 3.95 -2.90 11.87
N PRO A 101 4.49 -2.44 10.73
CA PRO A 101 5.44 -3.22 9.96
C PRO A 101 6.84 -3.12 10.53
N GLU A 102 7.67 -4.10 10.20
CA GLU A 102 9.10 -4.03 10.37
C GLU A 102 9.75 -3.33 9.17
N ARG A 103 10.94 -2.76 9.38
CA ARG A 103 11.73 -2.17 8.29
C ARG A 103 12.97 -3.02 8.07
N ALA A 104 13.04 -3.68 6.91
CA ALA A 104 14.20 -4.44 6.47
C ALA A 104 14.65 -3.94 5.09
N GLY A 105 15.93 -3.57 4.95
CA GLY A 105 16.47 -3.06 3.69
C GLY A 105 15.73 -1.83 3.14
N GLY A 106 15.20 -0.97 4.01
CA GLY A 106 14.44 0.22 3.62
C GLY A 106 12.99 -0.03 3.19
N GLN A 107 12.53 -1.28 3.18
CA GLN A 107 11.17 -1.66 2.79
C GLN A 107 10.33 -2.00 4.03
N PHE A 108 9.02 -1.77 3.96
CA PHE A 108 8.08 -2.22 4.97
C PHE A 108 7.75 -3.70 4.74
N ARG A 109 7.98 -4.52 5.77
CA ARG A 109 7.65 -5.95 5.82
C ARG A 109 6.62 -6.18 6.91
N ASP A 110 5.59 -6.95 6.63
CA ASP A 110 4.44 -7.14 7.53
C ASP A 110 3.89 -8.54 7.37
N THR A 111 4.20 -9.43 8.31
CA THR A 111 3.79 -10.83 8.27
C THR A 111 2.59 -11.06 9.20
N SER A 112 2.05 -12.28 9.23
CA SER A 112 1.03 -12.66 10.21
C SER A 112 1.50 -12.50 11.66
N CYS A 113 2.82 -12.48 11.91
CA CYS A 113 3.40 -12.24 13.24
C CYS A 113 3.53 -10.74 13.60
N SER A 114 3.39 -9.83 12.63
CA SER A 114 3.37 -8.38 12.90
C SER A 114 2.08 -7.98 13.63
N ALA A 115 2.13 -6.89 14.40
CA ALA A 115 0.97 -6.40 15.16
C ALA A 115 -0.05 -5.63 14.28
N THR A 116 0.02 -5.76 12.96
CA THR A 116 -0.90 -5.12 12.02
C THR A 116 -2.29 -5.72 12.13
N VAL A 117 -3.28 -4.86 12.31
CA VAL A 117 -4.68 -5.24 12.48
C VAL A 117 -5.58 -4.35 11.64
N GLU A 118 -6.76 -4.86 11.28
CA GLU A 118 -7.78 -4.06 10.62
C GLU A 118 -8.27 -2.95 11.56
N TYR A 119 -8.42 -1.76 11.02
CA TYR A 119 -8.72 -0.57 11.81
C TYR A 119 -10.19 -0.59 12.24
N SER A 120 -10.44 -0.50 13.55
CA SER A 120 -11.77 -0.46 14.13
C SER A 120 -11.86 0.55 15.28
N GLY A 121 -13.08 0.84 15.75
CA GLY A 121 -13.30 1.74 16.88
C GLY A 121 -12.63 1.28 18.19
N ALA A 122 -12.37 -0.01 18.35
CA ALA A 122 -11.66 -0.56 19.51
C ALA A 122 -10.21 -0.04 19.64
N LEU A 123 -9.64 0.48 18.56
CA LEU A 123 -8.30 1.06 18.54
C LEU A 123 -8.24 2.52 19.03
N ALA A 124 -9.38 3.15 19.28
CA ALA A 124 -9.45 4.55 19.71
C ALA A 124 -8.63 4.80 20.99
N GLN A 125 -8.59 3.83 21.91
CA GLN A 125 -7.81 3.89 23.15
C GLN A 125 -6.29 3.89 22.94
N PHE A 126 -5.80 3.51 21.75
CA PHE A 126 -4.38 3.44 21.43
C PHE A 126 -3.92 4.60 20.55
N VAL A 127 -4.82 5.52 20.18
CA VAL A 127 -4.47 6.69 19.39
C VAL A 127 -3.57 7.60 20.25
N PRO A 128 -2.36 7.97 19.78
CA PRO A 128 -1.49 8.85 20.53
C PRO A 128 -2.04 10.29 20.54
N ASP A 129 -1.66 11.07 21.56
CA ASP A 129 -2.06 12.48 21.71
C ASP A 129 -1.63 13.34 20.51
N THR A 130 -0.52 12.97 19.87
CA THR A 130 0.00 13.64 18.68
C THR A 130 0.10 12.67 17.52
N VAL A 131 -0.55 13.04 16.41
CA VAL A 131 -0.48 12.32 15.13
C VAL A 131 0.13 13.21 14.06
N THR A 132 1.06 12.64 13.29
CA THR A 132 1.72 13.34 12.18
C THR A 132 1.01 13.02 10.86
N LEU A 133 0.77 14.03 10.04
CA LEU A 133 0.21 13.84 8.71
C LEU A 133 1.27 13.37 7.71
N PRO A 134 0.90 12.54 6.72
CA PRO A 134 1.84 12.10 5.70
C PRO A 134 2.27 13.26 4.79
N ARG A 135 3.51 13.17 4.31
CA ARG A 135 4.06 14.05 3.29
C ARG A 135 3.42 13.73 1.95
N ARG A 136 2.81 14.73 1.31
CA ARG A 136 2.21 14.55 -0.02
C ARG A 136 3.28 14.18 -1.04
N SER A 137 3.04 13.15 -1.83
CA SER A 137 3.92 12.82 -2.96
C SER A 137 3.64 13.78 -4.11
N SER A 138 4.65 14.54 -4.54
CA SER A 138 4.57 15.46 -5.67
C SER A 138 4.66 14.72 -7.03
N THR A 139 3.80 13.73 -7.26
CA THR A 139 3.97 12.82 -8.42
C THR A 139 3.22 13.26 -9.68
N GLY A 140 2.40 14.31 -9.66
CA GLY A 140 1.53 14.63 -10.81
C GLY A 140 1.94 15.81 -11.70
N SER A 141 2.41 16.92 -11.13
CA SER A 141 2.44 18.20 -11.88
C SER A 141 3.71 18.42 -12.69
N SER A 142 4.86 17.93 -12.22
CA SER A 142 6.16 18.18 -12.86
C SER A 142 6.36 17.38 -14.15
N GLY A 143 5.86 16.14 -14.20
CA GLY A 143 5.97 15.29 -15.39
C GLY A 143 5.12 15.79 -16.56
N LEU A 144 3.87 16.16 -16.29
CA LEU A 144 2.95 16.69 -17.30
C LEU A 144 3.38 18.06 -17.81
N ALA A 145 3.82 18.96 -16.91
CA ALA A 145 4.36 20.26 -17.33
C ALA A 145 5.61 20.12 -18.20
N ARG A 146 6.51 19.18 -17.86
CA ARG A 146 7.71 18.91 -18.65
C ARG A 146 7.40 18.28 -20.00
N GLN A 147 6.44 17.35 -20.06
CA GLN A 147 5.97 16.76 -21.31
C GLN A 147 5.28 17.79 -22.21
N ALA A 148 4.45 18.67 -21.64
CA ALA A 148 3.82 19.76 -22.37
C ALA A 148 4.86 20.75 -22.94
N ALA A 149 5.89 21.09 -22.17
CA ALA A 149 6.98 21.96 -22.62
C ALA A 149 7.78 21.35 -23.79
N ILE A 150 8.07 20.04 -23.73
CA ILE A 150 8.75 19.32 -24.82
C ILE A 150 7.89 19.30 -26.09
N ALA A 151 6.60 18.99 -25.96
CA ALA A 151 5.68 18.97 -27.10
C ALA A 151 5.58 20.35 -27.77
N LEU A 152 5.49 21.43 -26.98
CA LEU A 152 5.44 22.80 -27.49
C LEU A 152 6.72 23.17 -28.26
N ALA A 153 7.89 22.79 -27.74
CA ALA A 153 9.18 23.05 -28.37
C ALA A 153 9.31 22.33 -29.73
N VAL A 154 8.87 21.08 -29.83
CA VAL A 154 8.87 20.32 -31.08
C VAL A 154 7.98 20.98 -32.14
N VAL A 155 6.76 21.40 -31.77
CA VAL A 155 5.84 22.10 -32.67
C VAL A 155 6.47 23.40 -33.20
N LEU A 156 7.13 24.16 -32.33
CA LEU A 156 7.82 25.40 -32.69
C LEU A 156 8.97 25.14 -33.68
N ILE A 157 9.77 24.10 -33.46
CA ILE A 157 10.87 23.72 -34.37
C ILE A 157 10.31 23.32 -35.75
N VAL A 158 9.24 22.51 -35.80
CA VAL A 158 8.61 22.11 -37.06
C VAL A 158 8.04 23.31 -37.81
N LEU A 159 7.40 24.25 -37.11
CA LEU A 159 6.92 25.51 -37.70
C LEU A 159 8.06 26.35 -38.27
N ILE A 160 9.16 26.53 -37.51
CA ILE A 160 10.33 27.29 -37.96
C ILE A 160 10.95 26.64 -39.20
N LEU A 161 11.12 25.32 -39.22
CA LEU A 161 11.66 24.58 -40.38
C LEU A 161 10.74 24.68 -41.60
N SER A 162 9.43 24.59 -41.41
CA SER A 162 8.44 24.72 -42.48
C SER A 162 8.42 26.12 -43.09
N LEU A 163 8.53 27.16 -42.23
CA LEU A 163 8.64 28.55 -42.65
C LEU A 163 9.96 28.84 -43.36
N ALA A 164 11.08 28.28 -42.89
CA ALA A 164 12.37 28.40 -43.55
C ALA A 164 12.38 27.72 -44.93
N PHE A 165 11.80 26.51 -45.03
CA PHE A 165 11.73 25.75 -46.27
C PHE A 165 10.83 26.41 -47.32
N SER A 166 9.66 26.91 -46.91
CA SER A 166 8.75 27.64 -47.81
C SER A 166 9.34 28.95 -48.33
N ARG A 167 10.09 29.69 -47.49
CA ARG A 167 10.84 30.88 -47.92
C ARG A 167 11.97 30.54 -48.91
N ARG A 168 12.67 29.42 -48.73
CA ARG A 168 13.72 28.97 -49.65
C ARG A 168 13.16 28.65 -51.03
N ARG A 169 12.03 27.92 -51.10
CA ARG A 169 11.36 27.58 -52.37
C ARG A 169 10.90 28.82 -53.16
N ARG A 170 10.38 29.84 -52.47
CA ARG A 170 9.95 31.10 -53.11
C ARG A 170 11.12 31.92 -53.67
N ARG A 171 12.32 31.84 -53.08
CA ARG A 171 13.51 32.52 -53.61
C ARG A 171 14.06 31.83 -54.85
N SER A 172 14.05 30.49 -54.88
CA SER A 172 14.52 29.72 -56.04
C SER A 172 13.64 29.88 -57.29
N SER A 173 12.34 30.21 -57.14
CA SER A 173 11.44 30.42 -58.29
C SER A 173 11.57 31.80 -58.95
N VAL A 174 12.24 32.77 -58.32
CA VAL A 174 12.39 34.14 -58.86
C VAL A 174 13.67 34.31 -59.69
N SER A 175 14.63 33.39 -59.58
CA SER A 175 15.92 33.47 -60.30
C SER A 175 15.93 32.78 -61.67
N SER A 176 14.77 32.30 -62.16
CA SER A 176 14.65 31.57 -63.43
C SER A 176 13.74 32.27 -64.45
N SER A 177 13.59 33.59 -64.35
CA SER A 177 12.93 34.42 -65.36
C SER A 177 13.84 35.52 -65.84
#